data_AF-A0A838EWU8-F1
#
_entry.id   AF-A0A838EWU8-F1
#
_cell.length_a   1.000
_cell.length_b   1.000
_cell.length_c   1.000
_cell.angle_alpha   90.00
_cell.angle_beta   90.00
_cell.angle_gamma   90.00
#
_symmetry.space_group_name_H-M   'P 1'
#
loop_
_entity.id
_entity.type
_entity.pdbx_description
1 polymer ?
#
loop_
_entity_poly.entity_id
_entity_poly.type
_entity_poly.pdbx_seq_one_letter_code
_entity_poly.pdbx_strand_id
1 'polypeptide(L)'
;AVLGYGNPWFKKGLEKSVTATLDDLKIKIFSLEYFVASKLKAFNDRGITGDIRFSQDLEDLTELMDGCTVFEQTVLNSEENVKAFIVAELSKFLSASEYREAMYGFVGYDDPKTKEARLDRIFAILNRICTLSSVRN
;
A
#
# COMPACT_ATOMS: atom_id res chain seq x y z
N ALA A 1 3.12 -4.32 -21.94
CA ALA A 1 3.31 -2.87 -22.18
C ALA A 1 4.35 -2.35 -21.19
N VAL A 2 5.38 -1.62 -21.65
CA VAL A 2 6.62 -1.32 -20.87
C VAL A 2 6.48 -0.07 -19.96
N LEU A 3 5.40 0.72 -20.08
CA LEU A 3 5.25 2.01 -19.39
C LEU A 3 4.03 2.09 -18.43
N GLY A 4 3.38 0.98 -18.10
CA GLY A 4 2.30 0.98 -17.09
C GLY A 4 0.98 1.66 -17.48
N TYR A 5 0.77 2.01 -18.76
CA TYR A 5 -0.45 2.71 -19.25
C TYR A 5 -1.79 1.98 -19.02
N GLY A 6 -1.79 0.72 -18.59
CA GLY A 6 -2.99 -0.01 -18.15
C GLY A 6 -3.36 0.23 -16.68
N ASN A 7 -2.53 0.95 -15.91
CA ASN A 7 -2.78 1.26 -14.51
C ASN A 7 -3.40 2.67 -14.39
N PRO A 8 -4.73 2.80 -14.21
CA PRO A 8 -5.39 4.10 -14.15
C PRO A 8 -4.88 4.96 -12.99
N TRP A 9 -4.40 4.34 -11.91
CA TRP A 9 -3.84 5.03 -10.75
C TRP A 9 -2.45 5.58 -11.00
N PHE A 10 -1.67 4.94 -11.86
CA PHE A 10 -0.35 5.45 -12.25
C PHE A 10 -0.49 6.76 -13.03
N LYS A 11 -1.42 6.82 -13.99
CA LYS A 11 -1.70 8.05 -14.74
C LYS A 11 -2.20 9.17 -13.82
N LYS A 12 -3.18 8.88 -12.95
CA LYS A 12 -3.68 9.87 -11.98
C LYS A 12 -2.60 10.30 -10.99
N GLY A 13 -1.71 9.40 -10.58
CA GLY A 13 -0.59 9.72 -9.70
C GLY A 13 0.42 10.69 -10.31
N LEU A 14 0.65 10.62 -11.63
CA LEU A 14 1.44 11.63 -12.34
C LEU A 14 0.73 12.99 -12.36
N GLU A 15 -0.56 13.01 -12.67
CA GLU A 15 -1.39 14.22 -12.71
C GLU A 15 -1.49 14.91 -11.33
N LYS A 16 -1.60 14.11 -10.27
CA LYS A 16 -1.76 14.55 -8.87
C LYS A 16 -0.44 14.56 -8.11
N SER A 17 0.68 14.55 -8.82
CA SER A 17 2.01 14.53 -8.22
C SER A 17 2.27 15.76 -7.35
N VAL A 18 2.82 15.53 -6.17
CA VAL A 18 3.22 16.56 -5.22
C VAL A 18 4.68 16.90 -5.40
N THR A 19 5.05 18.14 -5.09
CA THR A 19 6.45 18.55 -5.11
C THR A 19 7.08 18.19 -3.77
N ALA A 20 8.13 17.38 -3.80
CA ALA A 20 8.98 17.11 -2.65
C ALA A 20 10.35 17.79 -2.84
N THR A 21 10.99 18.10 -1.72
CA THR A 21 12.36 18.63 -1.71
C THR A 21 13.29 17.49 -1.31
N LEU A 22 14.25 17.17 -2.18
CA LEU A 22 15.32 16.23 -1.93
C LEU A 22 16.63 17.02 -1.96
N ASP A 23 17.21 17.24 -0.78
CA ASP A 23 18.30 18.20 -0.57
C ASP A 23 17.91 19.60 -1.10
N ASP A 24 18.60 20.10 -2.13
CA ASP A 24 18.27 21.39 -2.77
C ASP A 24 17.43 21.24 -4.06
N LEU A 25 17.02 20.01 -4.41
CA LEU A 25 16.29 19.70 -5.63
C LEU A 25 14.79 19.56 -5.39
N LYS A 26 13.99 20.23 -6.22
CA LYS A 26 12.53 20.04 -6.26
C LYS A 26 12.19 18.93 -7.24
N ILE A 27 11.65 17.82 -6.73
CA ILE A 27 11.22 16.67 -7.52
C ILE A 27 9.70 16.50 -7.45
N LYS A 28 9.13 15.83 -8.45
CA LYS A 28 7.73 15.39 -8.44
C LYS A 28 7.66 13.95 -7.98
N ILE A 29 6.89 13.70 -6.93
CA ILE A 29 6.57 12.37 -6.44
C ILE A 29 5.06 12.17 -6.45
N PHE A 30 4.60 10.91 -6.41
CA PHE A 30 3.18 10.64 -6.26
C PHE A 30 2.72 11.11 -4.88
N SER A 31 1.48 11.60 -4.78
CA SER A 31 0.84 11.62 -3.47
C SER A 31 0.67 10.18 -2.98
N LEU A 32 0.64 10.02 -1.66
CA LEU A 32 0.72 8.71 -1.02
C LEU A 32 -0.43 7.79 -1.45
N GLU A 33 -1.65 8.31 -1.55
CA GLU A 33 -2.82 7.53 -1.97
C GLU A 33 -2.71 6.99 -3.40
N TYR A 34 -2.19 7.79 -4.35
CA TYR A 34 -1.99 7.30 -5.71
C TYR A 34 -0.77 6.38 -5.84
N PHE A 35 0.26 6.57 -5.02
CA PHE A 35 1.36 5.62 -4.91
C PHE A 35 0.83 4.24 -4.47
N VAL A 36 0.09 4.19 -3.36
CA VAL A 36 -0.52 2.97 -2.82
C VAL A 36 -1.45 2.31 -3.84
N ALA A 37 -2.36 3.06 -4.44
CA ALA A 37 -3.28 2.52 -5.45
C ALA A 37 -2.53 1.98 -6.68
N SER A 38 -1.46 2.66 -7.10
CA SER A 38 -0.63 2.19 -8.22
C SER A 38 0.08 0.88 -7.89
N LYS A 39 0.60 0.73 -6.66
CA LYS A 39 1.26 -0.48 -6.16
C LYS A 39 0.29 -1.64 -6.01
N LEU A 40 -0.89 -1.43 -5.44
CA LEU A 40 -1.95 -2.44 -5.35
C LEU A 40 -2.37 -2.94 -6.73
N LYS A 41 -2.51 -2.04 -7.72
CA LYS A 41 -2.84 -2.45 -9.09
C LYS A 41 -1.71 -3.27 -9.73
N ALA A 42 -0.46 -2.86 -9.55
CA ALA A 42 0.70 -3.60 -10.05
C ALA A 42 0.83 -4.98 -9.39
N PHE A 43 0.60 -5.06 -8.07
CA PHE A 43 0.53 -6.31 -7.32
C PHE A 43 -0.52 -7.26 -7.90
N ASN A 44 -1.73 -6.78 -8.20
CA ASN A 44 -2.76 -7.63 -8.81
C ASN A 44 -2.39 -8.10 -10.22
N ASP A 45 -1.78 -7.24 -11.03
CA ASP A 45 -1.42 -7.57 -12.42
C ASP A 45 -0.27 -8.57 -12.50
N ARG A 46 0.65 -8.55 -11.53
CA ARG A 46 1.90 -9.34 -11.55
C ARG A 46 1.93 -10.48 -10.54
N GLY A 47 1.32 -10.28 -9.37
CA GLY A 47 1.44 -11.14 -8.19
C GLY A 47 0.40 -12.24 -8.12
N ILE A 48 -0.77 -12.10 -8.77
CA ILE A 48 -1.79 -13.18 -8.80
C ILE A 48 -1.29 -14.39 -9.62
N THR A 49 -0.32 -14.20 -10.51
CA THR A 49 0.23 -15.28 -11.35
C THR A 49 1.49 -15.93 -10.78
N GLY A 50 1.96 -15.53 -9.59
CA GLY A 50 3.17 -16.04 -8.96
C GLY A 50 3.06 -16.17 -7.43
N ASP A 51 4.14 -16.57 -6.77
CA ASP A 51 4.20 -16.60 -5.29
C ASP A 51 4.37 -15.18 -4.74
N ILE A 52 3.41 -14.75 -3.93
CA ILE A 52 3.35 -13.40 -3.33
C ILE A 52 4.57 -13.07 -2.46
N ARG A 53 5.30 -14.09 -1.97
CA ARG A 53 6.54 -13.94 -1.18
C ARG A 53 7.69 -13.33 -1.98
N PHE A 54 7.60 -13.28 -3.30
CA PHE A 54 8.58 -12.63 -4.18
C PHE A 54 8.04 -11.34 -4.81
N SER A 55 6.91 -10.83 -4.31
CA SER A 55 6.30 -9.64 -4.88
C SER A 55 6.92 -8.36 -4.33
N GLN A 56 7.70 -7.68 -5.16
CA GLN A 56 8.24 -6.35 -4.85
C GLN A 56 7.15 -5.32 -4.54
N ASP A 57 5.99 -5.41 -5.21
CA ASP A 57 4.89 -4.48 -4.95
C ASP A 57 4.27 -4.72 -3.56
N LEU A 58 4.25 -5.97 -3.06
CA LEU A 58 3.81 -6.28 -1.70
C LEU A 58 4.86 -5.90 -0.65
N GLU A 59 6.14 -6.08 -0.95
CA GLU A 59 7.27 -5.62 -0.13
C GLU A 59 7.19 -4.10 0.09
N ASP A 60 7.11 -3.32 -1.00
CA ASP A 60 7.01 -1.85 -0.94
C ASP A 60 5.78 -1.40 -0.13
N LEU A 61 4.63 -2.07 -0.29
CA LEU A 61 3.43 -1.77 0.50
C LEU A 61 3.64 -2.09 1.98
N THR A 62 4.31 -3.20 2.30
CA THR A 62 4.60 -3.61 3.67
C THR A 62 5.50 -2.59 4.36
N GLU A 63 6.62 -2.24 3.75
CA GLU A 63 7.55 -1.24 4.30
C GLU A 63 6.87 0.12 4.48
N LEU A 64 6.05 0.53 3.52
CA LEU A 64 5.32 1.78 3.60
C LEU A 64 4.31 1.78 4.76
N MET A 65 3.52 0.73 4.93
CA MET A 65 2.55 0.62 6.04
C MET A 65 3.24 0.58 7.40
N ASP A 66 4.44 0.02 7.44
CA ASP A 66 5.22 -0.12 8.66
C ASP A 66 5.88 1.21 9.09
N GLY A 67 6.41 1.96 8.12
CA GLY A 67 7.18 3.18 8.35
C GLY A 67 6.41 4.49 8.18
N CYS A 68 5.28 4.50 7.47
CA CYS A 68 4.52 5.71 7.18
C CYS A 68 3.41 5.96 8.22
N THR A 69 3.69 6.80 9.20
CA THR A 69 2.76 7.12 10.31
C THR A 69 1.45 7.79 9.86
N VAL A 70 1.44 8.41 8.67
CA VAL A 70 0.26 9.07 8.11
C VAL A 70 -0.56 8.18 7.18
N PHE A 71 -0.13 6.94 6.92
CA PHE A 71 -0.76 6.03 5.94
C PHE A 71 -2.26 5.89 6.16
N GLU A 72 -2.68 5.54 7.38
CA GLU A 72 -4.09 5.35 7.74
C GLU A 72 -4.92 6.60 7.44
N GLN A 73 -4.45 7.76 7.93
CA GLN A 73 -5.18 9.02 7.78
C GLN A 73 -5.25 9.48 6.32
N THR A 74 -4.18 9.27 5.55
CA THR A 74 -4.14 9.61 4.14
C THR A 74 -5.14 8.77 3.35
N VAL A 75 -5.17 7.45 3.56
CA VAL A 75 -6.15 6.57 2.88
C VAL A 75 -7.58 6.99 3.23
N LEU A 76 -7.88 7.22 4.51
CA LEU A 76 -9.23 7.60 4.96
C LEU A 76 -9.71 8.96 4.43
N ASN A 77 -8.79 9.89 4.14
CA ASN A 77 -9.09 11.22 3.61
C ASN A 77 -8.94 11.33 2.09
N SER A 78 -8.60 10.23 1.42
CA SER A 78 -8.42 10.22 -0.03
C SER A 78 -9.72 10.44 -0.78
N GLU A 79 -9.62 10.88 -2.04
CA GLU A 79 -10.78 10.99 -2.94
C GLU A 79 -11.55 9.66 -3.01
N GLU A 80 -12.88 9.72 -3.05
CA GLU A 80 -13.77 8.55 -2.88
C GLU A 80 -13.38 7.37 -3.78
N ASN A 81 -13.10 7.64 -5.06
CA ASN A 81 -12.76 6.60 -6.04
C ASN A 81 -11.45 5.85 -5.70
N VAL A 82 -10.40 6.57 -5.29
CA VAL A 82 -9.10 5.94 -4.98
C VAL A 82 -9.16 5.26 -3.61
N LYS A 83 -9.84 5.87 -2.65
CA LYS A 83 -10.10 5.27 -1.33
C LYS A 83 -10.86 3.95 -1.45
N ALA A 84 -11.97 3.93 -2.18
CA ALA A 84 -12.78 2.72 -2.37
C ALA A 84 -11.97 1.58 -3.00
N PHE A 85 -11.13 1.90 -4.00
CA PHE A 85 -10.21 0.93 -4.60
C PHE A 85 -9.19 0.41 -3.58
N ILE A 86 -8.49 1.30 -2.87
CA ILE A 86 -7.49 0.90 -1.86
C ILE A 86 -8.13 0.01 -0.80
N VAL A 87 -9.28 0.39 -0.25
CA VAL A 87 -9.99 -0.36 0.79
C VAL A 87 -10.37 -1.76 0.30
N ALA A 88 -10.91 -1.86 -0.91
CA ALA A 88 -11.29 -3.13 -1.51
C ALA A 88 -10.07 -4.06 -1.67
N GLU A 89 -8.94 -3.53 -2.13
CA GLU A 89 -7.71 -4.31 -2.31
C GLU A 89 -7.07 -4.70 -0.97
N LEU A 90 -6.96 -3.77 -0.02
CA LEU A 90 -6.40 -4.05 1.31
C LEU A 90 -7.24 -5.07 2.09
N SER A 91 -8.56 -5.10 1.88
CA SER A 91 -9.42 -6.11 2.52
C SER A 91 -9.05 -7.55 2.15
N LYS A 92 -8.47 -7.76 0.96
CA LYS A 92 -8.00 -9.09 0.52
C LYS A 92 -6.79 -9.56 1.33
N PHE A 93 -5.97 -8.63 1.83
CA PHE A 93 -4.82 -9.00 2.68
C PHE A 93 -5.27 -9.56 4.03
N LEU A 94 -6.50 -9.24 4.46
CA LEU A 94 -7.10 -9.75 5.69
C LEU A 94 -7.79 -11.11 5.51
N SER A 95 -8.01 -11.58 4.28
CA SER A 95 -8.81 -12.79 4.03
C SER A 95 -8.02 -14.10 4.05
N ALA A 96 -6.68 -14.04 3.98
CA ALA A 96 -5.82 -15.22 3.95
C ALA A 96 -4.53 -15.00 4.75
N SER A 97 -4.11 -16.03 5.50
CA SER A 97 -2.89 -16.00 6.32
C SER A 97 -1.61 -15.86 5.50
N GLU A 98 -1.63 -16.25 4.23
CA GLU A 98 -0.49 -16.16 3.31
C GLU A 98 0.04 -14.73 3.16
N TYR A 99 -0.84 -13.72 3.20
CA TYR A 99 -0.44 -12.32 3.19
C TYR A 99 0.33 -11.93 4.45
N ARG A 100 -0.16 -12.36 5.62
CA ARG A 100 0.53 -12.10 6.90
C ARG A 100 1.92 -12.74 6.90
N GLU A 101 2.03 -13.97 6.40
CA GLU A 101 3.31 -14.67 6.28
C GLU A 101 4.27 -13.98 5.31
N ALA A 102 3.81 -13.59 4.13
CA ALA A 102 4.65 -12.87 3.16
C ALA A 102 5.13 -11.53 3.72
N MET A 103 4.23 -10.76 4.34
CA MET A 103 4.55 -9.50 5.00
C MET A 103 5.54 -9.67 6.15
N TYR A 104 5.45 -10.75 6.94
CA TYR A 104 6.45 -11.05 7.97
C TYR A 104 7.87 -11.18 7.38
N GLY A 105 7.98 -11.74 6.17
CA GLY A 105 9.23 -11.83 5.42
C GLY A 105 9.79 -10.46 5.03
N PHE A 106 8.93 -9.53 4.64
CA PHE A 106 9.30 -8.19 4.16
C PHE A 106 9.54 -7.16 5.26
N VAL A 107 8.96 -7.33 6.45
CA VAL A 107 9.33 -6.49 7.60
C VAL A 107 10.84 -6.62 7.81
N GLY A 108 11.52 -5.48 7.95
CA GLY A 108 12.98 -5.41 8.05
C GLY A 108 13.59 -6.31 9.13
N TYR A 109 14.91 -6.53 9.04
CA TYR A 109 15.61 -7.41 9.97
C TYR A 109 15.57 -6.87 11.41
N ASP A 110 14.91 -7.62 12.28
CA ASP A 110 14.72 -7.34 13.70
C ASP A 110 14.61 -8.69 14.44
N ASP A 111 14.65 -8.67 15.77
CA ASP A 111 14.32 -9.85 16.56
C ASP A 111 12.86 -10.30 16.32
N PRO A 112 12.55 -11.60 16.46
CA PRO A 112 11.22 -12.13 16.13
C PRO A 112 10.07 -11.43 16.85
N LYS A 113 10.26 -11.00 18.10
CA LYS A 113 9.21 -10.33 18.88
C LYS A 113 8.91 -8.95 18.32
N THR A 114 9.94 -8.20 17.94
CA THR A 114 9.78 -6.89 17.30
C THR A 114 9.11 -7.01 15.92
N LYS A 115 9.47 -8.03 15.11
CA LYS A 115 8.80 -8.28 13.83
C LYS A 115 7.32 -8.56 13.99
N GLU A 116 6.94 -9.43 14.93
CA GLU A 116 5.53 -9.72 15.22
C GLU A 116 4.77 -8.47 15.66
N ALA A 117 5.34 -7.64 16.54
CA ALA A 117 4.69 -6.40 16.99
C ALA A 117 4.48 -5.39 15.85
N ARG A 118 5.43 -5.29 14.91
CA ARG A 118 5.30 -4.45 13.71
C ARG A 118 4.20 -4.98 12.80
N LEU A 119 4.17 -6.30 12.58
CA LEU A 119 3.16 -6.95 11.76
C LEU A 119 1.75 -6.80 12.36
N ASP A 120 1.60 -6.97 13.67
CA ASP A 120 0.35 -6.74 14.38
C ASP A 120 -0.13 -5.29 14.23
N ARG A 121 0.79 -4.30 14.28
CA ARG A 121 0.46 -2.90 14.01
C ARG A 121 -0.05 -2.70 12.58
N ILE A 122 0.62 -3.28 11.58
CA ILE A 122 0.19 -3.21 10.17
C ILE A 122 -1.22 -3.78 10.02
N PHE A 123 -1.47 -4.98 10.55
CA PHE A 123 -2.80 -5.61 10.46
C PHE A 123 -3.87 -4.85 11.25
N ALA A 124 -3.51 -4.18 12.35
CA ALA A 124 -4.42 -3.29 13.06
C ALA A 124 -4.80 -2.06 12.21
N ILE A 125 -3.84 -1.47 11.47
CA ILE A 125 -4.10 -0.38 10.53
C ILE A 125 -5.04 -0.84 9.41
N LEU A 126 -4.76 -2.00 8.80
CA LEU A 126 -5.60 -2.58 7.74
C LEU A 126 -7.05 -2.76 8.20
N ASN A 127 -7.25 -3.36 9.38
CA ASN A 127 -8.58 -3.57 9.95
C ASN A 127 -9.34 -2.26 10.19
N ARG A 128 -8.68 -1.21 10.70
CA ARG A 128 -9.31 0.10 10.91
C ARG A 128 -9.72 0.75 9.60
N ILE A 129 -8.84 0.74 8.60
CA ILE A 129 -9.14 1.27 7.25
C ILE A 129 -10.36 0.58 6.64
N CYS A 130 -10.40 -0.76 6.70
CA CYS A 130 -11.50 -1.54 6.13
C CYS A 130 -12.81 -1.33 6.89
N THR A 131 -12.78 -1.25 8.23
CA THR A 131 -14.00 -1.12 9.04
C THR A 131 -14.59 0.29 8.97
N LEU A 132 -13.78 1.33 9.09
CA LEU A 132 -14.26 2.73 9.07
C LEU A 132 -14.82 3.16 7.71
N SER A 133 -14.40 2.47 6.65
CA SER A 133 -14.90 2.70 5.30
C SER A 133 -16.25 2.02 5.05
N SER A 134 -16.57 0.91 5.74
CA SER A 134 -17.87 0.23 5.64
C SER A 134 -19.01 0.95 6.36
N VAL A 135 -18.71 1.80 7.35
CA VAL A 135 -19.72 2.51 8.16
C VAL A 135 -20.20 3.82 7.51
N ARG A 136 -19.57 4.28 6.42
CA ARG A 136 -19.88 5.56 5.75
C ARG A 136 -20.81 5.45 4.54
N ASN A 137 -21.48 4.31 4.34
CA ASN A 137 -22.52 4.11 3.33
C ASN A 137 -23.93 4.24 3.92
#